data_AF-A0A392SHC5-F1
#
_entry.id   AF-A0A392SHC5-F1
#
_cell.length_a   1.000
_cell.length_b   1.000
_cell.length_c   1.000
_cell.angle_alpha   90.00
_cell.angle_beta   90.00
_cell.angle_gamma   90.00
#
_symmetry.space_group_name_H-M   'P 1'
#
loop_
_entity.id
_entity.type
_entity.pdbx_description
1 polymer ?
#
loop_
_entity_poly.entity_id
_entity_poly.type
_entity_poly.pdbx_seq_one_letter_code
_entity_poly.pdbx_strand_id
1 'polypeptide(L)' 'METISNQKNAFTSFSCSVKLDRSNYMLWESLVLRMIKGDKMYGYISGTSKCPGEFITEEGKQKENSAYEEWVANDQKLL' A
#
# COMPACT_ATOMS: atom_id res chain seq x y z
N MET A 1 -17.75 23.49 -13.79
CA MET A 1 -18.49 22.60 -12.88
C MET A 1 -17.61 21.39 -12.65
N GLU A 2 -16.72 21.47 -11.67
CA GLU A 2 -15.76 20.41 -11.36
C GLU A 2 -16.44 19.38 -10.46
N THR A 3 -16.58 18.17 -10.98
CA THR A 3 -17.08 17.03 -10.22
C THR A 3 -15.98 16.58 -9.26
N ILE A 4 -16.11 16.97 -7.99
CA ILE A 4 -15.29 16.43 -6.90
C ILE A 4 -15.58 14.93 -6.83
N SER A 5 -14.68 14.14 -7.42
CA SER A 5 -14.66 12.68 -7.28
C SER A 5 -14.38 12.39 -5.81
N ASN A 6 -15.43 12.07 -5.07
CA ASN A 6 -15.32 11.59 -3.70
C ASN A 6 -14.69 10.19 -3.73
N GLN A 7 -13.36 10.16 -3.81
CA GLN A 7 -12.55 8.96 -3.62
C GLN A 7 -12.66 8.58 -2.13
N LYS A 8 -13.76 7.91 -1.77
CA LYS A 8 -13.86 7.23 -0.48
C LYS A 8 -12.68 6.27 -0.41
N ASN A 9 -11.74 6.51 0.51
CA ASN A 9 -10.58 5.65 0.75
C ASN A 9 -11.05 4.21 0.92
N ALA A 10 -10.87 3.38 -0.11
CA ALA A 10 -11.30 1.98 -0.15
C ALA A 10 -10.67 1.12 0.96
N PHE A 11 -9.55 1.58 1.53
CA PHE A 11 -8.87 0.97 2.68
C PHE A 11 -9.75 0.84 3.92
N THR A 12 -10.67 1.79 4.15
CA THR A 12 -11.54 1.79 5.34
C THR A 12 -12.69 0.79 5.25
N SER A 13 -12.95 0.18 4.07
CA SER A 13 -13.94 -0.88 3.88
C SER A 13 -13.39 -2.29 4.15
N PHE A 14 -12.23 -2.40 4.80
CA PHE A 14 -11.68 -3.65 5.28
C PHE A 14 -12.56 -4.21 6.41
N SER A 15 -13.42 -5.18 6.08
CA SER A 15 -14.18 -5.96 7.06
C SER A 15 -13.80 -7.43 6.95
N CYS A 16 -12.65 -7.81 7.50
CA CYS A 16 -12.39 -9.21 7.77
C CYS A 16 -13.30 -9.65 8.91
N SER A 17 -14.39 -10.38 8.60
CA SER A 17 -15.32 -10.89 9.61
C SER A 17 -14.70 -11.99 10.50
N VAL A 18 -13.54 -12.51 10.11
CA VAL A 18 -12.82 -13.58 10.81
C VAL A 18 -11.67 -12.98 11.62
N LYS A 19 -11.75 -13.09 12.94
CA LYS A 19 -10.66 -12.73 13.86
C LYS A 19 -9.59 -13.81 13.85
N LEU A 20 -8.31 -13.42 13.83
CA LEU A 20 -7.19 -14.37 13.91
C LEU A 20 -7.20 -15.13 15.24
N ASP A 21 -7.10 -16.45 15.14
CA ASP A 21 -7.01 -17.43 16.22
C ASP A 21 -5.95 -18.49 15.86
N ARG A 22 -5.45 -19.24 16.86
CA ARG A 22 -4.46 -20.31 16.65
C ARG A 22 -4.98 -21.42 15.75
N SER A 23 -6.29 -21.62 15.71
CA SER A 23 -6.95 -22.68 14.94
C SER A 23 -7.32 -22.28 13.51
N ASN A 24 -7.30 -20.98 13.18
CA ASN A 24 -7.86 -20.47 11.91
C ASN A 24 -6.85 -19.71 11.05
N TYR A 25 -5.56 -19.79 11.37
CA TYR A 25 -4.51 -19.04 10.68
C TYR A 25 -4.59 -19.17 9.15
N MET A 26 -4.71 -20.38 8.61
CA MET A 26 -4.78 -20.60 7.16
C MET A 26 -5.97 -19.89 6.50
N LEU A 27 -7.14 -19.93 7.15
CA LEU A 27 -8.34 -19.26 6.64
C LEU A 27 -8.18 -17.74 6.73
N TRP A 28 -7.75 -17.24 7.88
CA TRP A 28 -7.49 -15.82 8.10
C TRP A 28 -6.48 -15.28 7.10
N GLU A 29 -5.36 -15.98 6.91
CA GLU A 29 -4.30 -15.61 5.97
C GLU A 29 -4.85 -15.55 4.54
N SER A 30 -5.64 -16.54 4.11
CA SER A 30 -6.21 -16.54 2.75
C SER A 30 -7.12 -15.33 2.47
N LEU A 31 -7.90 -14.91 3.47
CA LEU A 31 -8.80 -13.76 3.37
C LEU A 31 -8.00 -12.45 3.36
N VAL A 32 -7.05 -12.33 4.30
CA VAL A 32 -6.18 -11.16 4.43
C VAL A 32 -5.32 -10.97 3.18
N LEU A 33 -4.68 -12.03 2.68
CA LEU A 33 -3.87 -11.97 1.46
C LEU A 33 -4.69 -11.62 0.23
N ARG A 34 -5.94 -12.11 0.10
CA ARG A 34 -6.82 -11.74 -1.01
C ARG A 34 -7.08 -10.25 -1.06
N MET A 35 -7.36 -9.65 0.10
CA MET A 35 -7.60 -8.21 0.21
C MET A 35 -6.34 -7.41 -0.11
N ILE A 36 -5.22 -7.75 0.53
CA ILE A 36 -3.94 -7.05 0.36
C ILE A 36 -3.42 -7.13 -1.08
N LYS A 37 -3.65 -8.23 -1.78
CA LYS A 37 -3.33 -8.37 -3.21
C LYS A 37 -4.24 -7.50 -4.09
N GLY A 38 -5.52 -7.36 -3.75
CA GLY A 38 -6.47 -6.48 -4.44
C GLY A 38 -6.04 -5.01 -4.39
N ASP A 39 -5.52 -4.57 -3.24
CA ASP A 39 -5.04 -3.19 -3.04
C ASP A 39 -3.60 -2.97 -3.52
N LYS A 40 -3.00 -3.95 -4.21
CA LYS A 40 -1.59 -3.91 -4.69
C LYS A 40 -0.55 -3.71 -3.57
N MET A 41 -0.92 -3.96 -2.31
CA MET A 41 -0.04 -3.79 -1.15
C MET A 41 0.80 -5.04 -0.83
N TYR A 42 0.52 -6.16 -1.49
CA TYR A 42 1.25 -7.42 -1.25
C TYR A 42 2.76 -7.29 -1.47
N GLY A 43 3.18 -6.35 -2.32
CA GLY A 43 4.60 -6.07 -2.53
C GLY A 43 5.32 -5.62 -1.26
N TYR A 44 4.65 -4.89 -0.37
CA TYR A 44 5.22 -4.44 0.90
C TYR A 44 5.37 -5.57 1.92
N ILE A 45 4.42 -6.53 1.95
CA ILE A 45 4.50 -7.71 2.84
C ILE A 45 5.55 -8.70 2.37
N SER A 46 5.61 -8.93 1.06
CA SER A 46 6.60 -9.83 0.45
C SER A 46 8.02 -9.23 0.40
N GLY A 47 8.18 -7.95 0.73
CA GLY A 47 9.46 -7.23 0.65
C GLY A 47 9.94 -6.95 -0.78
N THR A 48 9.09 -7.16 -1.78
CA THR A 48 9.38 -6.87 -3.19
C THR A 48 9.23 -5.38 -3.50
N SER A 49 8.27 -4.69 -2.87
CA SER A 49 8.14 -3.23 -2.91
C SER A 49 9.01 -2.62 -1.82
N LYS A 50 10.19 -2.13 -2.20
CA LYS A 50 11.11 -1.42 -1.30
C LYS A 50 10.87 0.07 -1.35
N CYS A 51 11.20 0.75 -0.25
CA CYS A 51 11.28 2.21 -0.24
C CYS A 51 12.34 2.64 -1.27
N PRO A 52 11.98 3.46 -2.27
CA PRO A 52 12.94 3.99 -3.22
C PRO A 52 13.83 5.05 -2.53
N GLY A 53 15.02 5.30 -3.08
CA GLY A 53 15.91 6.33 -2.52
C GLY A 53 15.32 7.73 -2.69
N GLU A 54 15.51 8.60 -1.70
CA GLU A 54 15.00 9.99 -1.70
C GLU A 54 15.58 10.82 -2.86
N PHE A 55 16.81 10.51 -3.26
CA PHE A 55 17.49 11.19 -4.36
C PHE A 55 17.97 10.21 -5.40
N ILE A 56 17.91 10.62 -6.67
CA ILE A 56 18.48 9.92 -7.81
C ILE A 56 19.55 10.79 -8.47
N THR A 57 20.61 10.17 -8.97
CA THR A 57 21.62 10.88 -9.77
C THR A 57 21.26 10.75 -11.24
N GLU A 58 20.97 11.87 -11.87
CA GLU A 58 20.67 11.94 -13.30
C GLU A 58 21.64 12.96 -13.93
N GLU A 59 22.38 12.55 -14.96
CA GLU A 59 23.37 13.38 -15.66
C GLU A 59 24.40 14.05 -14.72
N GLY A 60 24.80 13.35 -13.65
CA GLY A 60 25.78 13.85 -12.68
C GLY A 60 25.24 14.90 -11.70
N LYS A 61 23.93 15.17 -11.71
CA LYS A 61 23.26 16.02 -10.71
C LYS A 61 22.35 15.18 -9.83
N GLN A 62 22.33 15.50 -8.54
CA GLN A 62 21.39 14.91 -7.60
C GLN A 62 20.03 15.59 -7.76
N LYS A 63 18.99 14.81 -8.03
CA LYS A 63 17.60 15.25 -8.13
C LYS A 63 16.76 14.49 -7.12
N GLU A 64 15.68 15.11 -6.67
CA GLU A 64 14.67 14.45 -5.86
C GLU A 64 13.98 13.34 -6.67
N ASN A 65 13.68 12.24 -5.99
CA ASN A 65 13.01 11.10 -6.60
C ASN A 65 11.50 11.22 -6.45
N SER A 66 10.79 11.45 -7.55
CA SER A 66 9.33 11.47 -7.56
C SER A 66 8.70 10.15 -7.08
N ALA A 67 9.38 9.01 -7.28
CA ALA A 67 8.91 7.72 -6.77
C ALA A 67 8.98 7.64 -5.23
N TYR A 68 9.89 8.39 -4.59
CA TYR A 68 9.95 8.51 -3.14
C TYR A 68 8.79 9.34 -2.60
N GLU A 69 8.47 10.47 -3.24
CA GLU A 69 7.29 11.24 -2.87
C GLU A 69 5.99 10.43 -3.02
N GLU A 70 5.83 9.70 -4.12
CA GLU A 70 4.66 8.83 -4.33
C GLU A 70 4.59 7.71 -3.29
N TRP A 71 5.73 7.13 -2.93
CA TRP A 71 5.82 6.11 -1.88
C TRP A 71 5.37 6.66 -0.52
N VAL A 72 5.87 7.85 -0.13
CA VAL A 72 5.46 8.54 1.10
C VAL A 72 3.98 8.88 1.07
N ALA A 73 3.47 9.42 -0.04
CA ALA A 73 2.06 9.74 -0.19
C ALA A 73 1.16 8.50 -0.07
N ASN A 74 1.59 7.34 -0.58
CA ASN A 74 0.85 6.08 -0.42
C ASN A 74 0.90 5.55 1.02
N ASP A 75 2.04 5.65 1.70
CA ASP A 75 2.18 5.25 3.11
C ASP A 75 1.21 6.03 4.01
N GLN A 76 1.09 7.34 3.79
CA GLN A 76 0.22 8.22 4.57
C GLN A 76 -1.28 8.04 4.28
N LYS A 77 -1.69 7.27 3.27
CA LYS A 77 -3.12 6.95 3.00
C LYS A 77 -3.71 5.94 3.98
N LEU A 78 -2.87 5.29 4.79
CA LEU A 78 -3.30 4.34 5.81
C LEU A 78 -3.76 5.03 7.12
N LEU A 79 -3.50 6.33 7.28
CA LEU A 79 -3.96 7.17 8.39
C LEU A 79 -5.40 7.66 8.18
#